data_AF-A0A1Y4B494-F1
#
_entry.id   AF-A0A1Y4B494-F1
#
_cell.length_a   1.000
_cell.length_b   1.000
_cell.length_c   1.000
_cell.angle_alpha   90.00
_cell.angle_beta   90.00
_cell.angle_gamma   90.00
#
_symmetry.space_group_name_H-M   'P 1'
#
loop_
_entity.id
_entity.type
_entity.pdbx_description
1 polymer ?
#
loop_
_entity_poly.entity_id
_entity_poly.type
_entity_poly.pdbx_seq_one_letter_code
_entity_poly.pdbx_strand_id
1 'polypeptide(L)'
;MKKHLKTFIFTALACTLLLGTGNSAEAAEKSSKVAINDENFAWAVKEYADQVDTNKDGFLSKKEASKITSVEFNSPYNIDSLKGIEYFTEIKDFTYQAYDASGDYGRHKIYENSTVEEIDLSGFKKLNTVYIQSSTPYLQTVNLKNCTNLKELDITGQVEDGNVDKLNIKGCSNLQKLTLSYINIKTLKLTDMNKLADVYILAKHMETLNIKRCPAIRSLCVDSDRLISFKQKDTDKLEDLSILSKSLKTVNLRKNHSLKKLYLYMPELTSLNVKNNKRLEKLTLFNTNVSSLDLRNNKNLIKVHCRQTPALKELRLEKCTKLKNLRIEDTGLSRLNVKKNRNLLRLRCENTPISKLNLKNNTKLRSLRCKGTKISKLDLSNTSIINVSHDDGVSVIYPE
;
A
#
# COMPACT_ATOMS: atom_id res chain seq x y z
N MET A 1 23.69 41.05 36.22
CA MET A 1 24.51 39.90 35.80
C MET A 1 23.97 39.34 34.48
N LYS A 2 24.89 38.94 33.61
CA LYS A 2 24.75 38.61 32.19
C LYS A 2 23.84 37.39 31.89
N LYS A 3 23.09 37.52 30.76
CA LYS A 3 22.96 36.57 29.61
C LYS A 3 22.25 35.21 29.89
N HIS A 4 21.47 34.58 29.01
CA HIS A 4 21.38 34.56 27.55
C HIS A 4 19.96 34.10 27.09
N LEU A 5 19.34 34.82 26.16
CA LEU A 5 18.26 34.33 25.30
C LEU A 5 18.81 34.31 23.86
N LYS A 6 18.85 33.13 23.22
CA LYS A 6 19.26 32.98 21.81
C LYS A 6 18.01 33.06 20.93
N THR A 7 17.91 34.13 20.17
CA THR A 7 16.94 34.33 19.10
C THR A 7 17.50 33.76 17.81
N PHE A 8 16.76 32.85 17.16
CA PHE A 8 17.04 32.42 15.78
C PHE A 8 16.68 33.56 14.82
N ILE A 9 17.66 33.99 14.04
CA ILE A 9 17.55 35.08 13.06
C ILE A 9 16.96 34.51 11.76
N PHE A 10 15.81 35.04 11.36
CA PHE A 10 15.37 35.04 9.96
C PHE A 10 16.21 36.10 9.23
N THR A 11 17.04 35.69 8.27
CA THR A 11 17.68 36.61 7.33
C THR A 11 16.66 37.03 6.27
N ALA A 12 15.99 38.15 6.53
CA ALA A 12 15.33 38.94 5.50
C ALA A 12 16.40 39.78 4.79
N LEU A 13 16.54 39.58 3.47
CA LEU A 13 17.46 40.33 2.61
C LEU A 13 16.97 41.78 2.51
N ALA A 14 17.70 42.71 3.13
CA ALA A 14 17.42 44.13 3.08
C ALA A 14 17.89 44.73 1.74
N CYS A 15 16.95 45.32 1.00
CA CYS A 15 17.23 46.13 -0.19
C CYS A 15 17.76 47.51 0.20
N THR A 16 18.98 47.85 -0.21
CA THR A 16 19.48 49.22 -0.22
C THR A 16 19.24 49.85 -1.60
N LEU A 17 18.49 50.95 -1.61
CA LEU A 17 18.24 51.81 -2.77
C LEU A 17 19.45 52.71 -3.05
N LEU A 18 19.96 52.70 -4.28
CA LEU A 18 20.72 53.80 -4.88
C LEU A 18 20.27 54.04 -6.32
N LEU A 19 19.96 55.30 -6.63
CA LEU A 19 19.42 55.79 -7.89
C LEU A 19 20.50 55.82 -8.98
N GLY A 20 20.13 55.32 -10.16
CA GLY A 20 20.92 55.38 -11.40
C GLY A 20 20.07 54.85 -12.57
N THR A 21 19.28 55.72 -13.19
CA THR A 21 18.32 55.40 -14.25
C THR A 21 19.07 55.09 -15.56
N GLY A 22 19.30 53.80 -15.79
CA GLY A 22 19.96 53.27 -16.99
C GLY A 22 20.57 51.88 -16.75
N ASN A 23 21.23 51.70 -15.60
CA ASN A 23 21.81 50.41 -15.17
C ASN A 23 20.93 49.62 -14.19
N SER A 24 19.87 50.23 -13.67
CA SER A 24 19.04 49.64 -12.60
C SER A 24 18.10 48.53 -13.07
N ALA A 25 17.65 48.55 -14.33
CA ALA A 25 16.77 47.49 -14.87
C ALA A 25 17.55 46.21 -15.15
N GLU A 26 18.74 46.31 -15.73
CA GLU A 26 19.62 45.17 -16.02
C GLU A 26 20.27 44.60 -14.74
N ALA A 27 20.57 45.46 -13.75
CA ALA A 27 20.99 45.03 -12.41
C ALA A 27 19.83 44.42 -11.58
N ALA A 28 18.60 44.91 -11.74
CA ALA A 28 17.41 44.33 -11.11
C ALA A 28 16.95 43.03 -11.80
N GLU A 29 17.18 42.87 -13.11
CA GLU A 29 17.02 41.58 -13.79
C GLU A 29 18.11 40.60 -13.34
N LYS A 30 19.38 41.02 -13.24
CA LYS A 30 20.47 40.20 -12.67
C LYS A 30 20.23 39.78 -11.22
N SER A 31 19.55 40.59 -10.40
CA SER A 31 19.17 40.18 -9.04
C SER A 31 17.96 39.22 -8.98
N SER A 32 17.30 38.98 -10.12
CA SER A 32 16.14 38.09 -10.24
C SER A 32 16.43 36.73 -10.89
N LYS A 33 17.63 36.58 -11.49
CA LYS A 33 18.10 35.34 -12.13
C LYS A 33 19.12 34.63 -11.25
N VAL A 34 19.28 33.32 -11.44
CA VAL A 34 20.20 32.48 -10.66
C VAL A 34 21.34 32.02 -11.54
N ALA A 35 22.59 32.22 -11.11
CA ALA A 35 23.76 31.78 -11.90
C ALA A 35 23.77 30.26 -12.07
N ILE A 36 23.93 29.78 -13.31
CA ILE A 36 23.97 28.35 -13.64
C ILE A 36 25.39 27.83 -13.41
N ASN A 37 25.68 27.48 -12.16
CA ASN A 37 26.99 27.02 -11.73
C ASN A 37 26.87 26.01 -10.59
N ASP A 38 27.99 25.43 -10.19
CA ASP A 38 28.03 24.34 -9.20
C ASP A 38 27.76 24.85 -7.77
N GLU A 39 27.78 26.18 -7.56
CA GLU A 39 27.35 26.81 -6.32
C GLU A 39 25.82 26.77 -6.16
N ASN A 40 25.05 26.82 -7.25
CA ASN A 40 23.58 26.84 -7.20
C ASN A 40 22.93 25.53 -7.64
N PHE A 41 23.60 24.73 -8.48
CA PHE A 41 23.04 23.53 -9.09
C PHE A 41 23.97 22.34 -8.90
N ALA A 42 23.40 21.18 -8.55
CA ALA A 42 24.09 19.91 -8.75
C ALA A 42 24.17 19.60 -10.25
N TRP A 43 25.18 18.84 -10.67
CA TRP A 43 25.48 18.61 -12.09
C TRP A 43 24.25 18.12 -12.89
N ALA A 44 23.49 17.16 -12.34
CA ALA A 44 22.32 16.58 -13.01
C ALA A 44 21.18 17.59 -13.18
N VAL A 45 21.01 18.51 -12.22
CA VAL A 45 20.00 19.58 -12.29
C VAL A 45 20.47 20.70 -13.20
N LYS A 46 21.76 21.00 -13.19
CA LYS A 46 22.40 22.03 -14.01
C LYS A 46 22.21 21.76 -15.51
N GLU A 47 22.26 20.50 -15.94
CA GLU A 47 21.99 20.13 -17.34
C GLU A 47 20.60 20.61 -17.82
N TYR A 48 19.59 20.54 -16.96
CA TYR A 48 18.26 21.09 -17.29
C TYR A 48 18.29 22.62 -17.40
N ALA A 49 19.01 23.30 -16.49
CA ALA A 49 19.15 24.75 -16.53
C ALA A 49 19.88 25.23 -17.79
N ASP A 50 20.98 24.57 -18.17
CA ASP A 50 21.75 24.86 -19.39
C ASP A 50 20.91 24.69 -20.66
N GLN A 51 20.02 23.70 -20.70
CA GLN A 51 19.12 23.48 -21.85
C GLN A 51 18.09 24.58 -22.04
N VAL A 52 17.67 25.26 -20.97
CA VAL A 52 16.63 26.30 -21.02
C VAL A 52 17.18 27.72 -21.01
N ASP A 53 18.48 27.90 -20.74
CA ASP A 53 19.24 29.14 -20.92
C ASP A 53 19.33 29.49 -22.42
N THR A 54 18.26 30.12 -22.91
CA THR A 54 18.06 30.36 -24.33
C THR A 54 18.81 31.59 -24.83
N ASN A 55 19.10 32.54 -23.94
CA ASN A 55 19.90 33.72 -24.27
C ASN A 55 21.39 33.52 -24.01
N LYS A 56 21.80 32.38 -23.41
CA LYS A 56 23.17 31.99 -23.13
C LYS A 56 23.91 33.00 -22.26
N ASP A 57 23.19 33.61 -21.32
CA ASP A 57 23.78 34.58 -20.41
C ASP A 57 24.40 33.93 -19.16
N GLY A 58 24.23 32.61 -18.99
CA GLY A 58 24.73 31.85 -17.85
C GLY A 58 23.87 32.01 -16.59
N PHE A 59 22.67 32.57 -16.70
CA PHE A 59 21.73 32.75 -15.60
C PHE A 59 20.35 32.18 -15.94
N LEU A 60 19.79 31.40 -15.02
CA LEU A 60 18.44 30.89 -15.12
C LEU A 60 17.43 31.98 -14.73
N SER A 61 16.66 32.47 -15.71
CA SER A 61 15.51 33.33 -15.45
C SER A 61 14.25 32.55 -15.09
N LYS A 62 13.26 33.22 -14.47
CA LYS A 62 11.94 32.60 -14.20
C LYS A 62 11.23 32.10 -15.46
N LYS A 63 11.40 32.81 -16.59
CA LYS A 63 10.79 32.44 -17.88
C LYS A 63 11.45 31.20 -18.48
N GLU A 64 12.72 30.97 -18.18
CA GLU A 64 13.45 29.78 -18.65
C GLU A 64 13.16 28.60 -17.75
N ALA A 65 13.21 28.79 -16.43
CA ALA A 65 12.83 27.78 -15.45
C ALA A 65 11.39 27.26 -15.66
N SER A 66 10.46 28.12 -16.08
CA SER A 66 9.06 27.72 -16.32
C SER A 66 8.87 26.80 -17.54
N LYS A 67 9.88 26.66 -18.42
CA LYS A 67 9.85 25.69 -19.52
C LYS A 67 10.05 24.26 -19.02
N ILE A 68 10.67 24.08 -17.85
CA ILE A 68 10.90 22.77 -17.23
C ILE A 68 9.61 22.34 -16.54
N THR A 69 8.90 21.42 -17.19
CA THR A 69 7.62 20.87 -16.69
C THR A 69 7.71 19.39 -16.36
N SER A 70 8.81 18.73 -16.71
CA SER A 70 9.11 17.35 -16.37
C SER A 70 10.61 17.23 -16.10
N VAL A 71 10.98 16.48 -15.08
CA VAL A 71 12.38 16.12 -14.81
C VAL A 71 12.48 14.62 -14.60
N GLU A 72 13.49 14.06 -15.24
CA GLU A 72 13.80 12.65 -15.22
C GLU A 72 15.29 12.46 -14.93
N PHE A 73 15.55 11.68 -13.89
CA PHE A 73 16.86 11.37 -13.37
C PHE A 73 17.07 9.87 -13.50
N ASN A 74 17.70 9.44 -14.60
CA ASN A 74 17.91 8.02 -14.91
C ASN A 74 19.40 7.66 -14.81
N SER A 75 19.69 6.54 -14.12
CA SER A 75 21.02 5.92 -14.12
C SER A 75 21.37 5.39 -15.53
N PRO A 76 22.55 5.75 -16.07
CA PRO A 76 23.78 5.09 -15.61
C PRO A 76 24.70 5.98 -14.76
N TYR A 77 24.36 7.25 -14.57
CA TYR A 77 25.20 8.22 -13.86
C TYR A 77 24.88 8.30 -12.37
N ASN A 78 25.90 8.65 -11.59
CA ASN A 78 25.77 8.91 -10.16
C ASN A 78 25.10 10.26 -9.92
N ILE A 79 23.87 10.23 -9.44
CA ILE A 79 23.16 11.40 -8.95
C ILE A 79 23.36 11.43 -7.44
N ASP A 80 24.13 12.41 -6.98
CA ASP A 80 24.50 12.62 -5.58
C ASP A 80 23.67 13.70 -4.90
N SER A 81 23.15 14.66 -5.68
CA SER A 81 22.37 15.78 -5.19
C SER A 81 21.35 16.27 -6.22
N LEU A 82 20.21 16.78 -5.74
CA LEU A 82 19.20 17.48 -6.53
C LEU A 82 19.19 18.99 -6.27
N LYS A 83 20.29 19.54 -5.73
CA LYS A 83 20.43 20.98 -5.45
C LYS A 83 20.10 21.82 -6.70
N GLY A 84 19.30 22.87 -6.51
CA GLY A 84 18.84 23.78 -7.57
C GLY A 84 17.50 23.37 -8.18
N ILE A 85 16.95 22.19 -7.86
CA ILE A 85 15.65 21.75 -8.37
C ILE A 85 14.51 22.68 -7.92
N GLU A 86 14.68 23.36 -6.78
CA GLU A 86 13.72 24.32 -6.22
C GLU A 86 13.40 25.49 -7.16
N TYR A 87 14.26 25.77 -8.13
CA TYR A 87 14.02 26.81 -9.13
C TYR A 87 13.02 26.38 -10.22
N PHE A 88 12.79 25.07 -10.41
CA PHE A 88 11.92 24.50 -11.44
C PHE A 88 10.46 24.37 -10.96
N THR A 89 9.85 25.49 -10.57
CA THR A 89 8.54 25.53 -9.89
C THR A 89 7.34 25.03 -10.71
N GLU A 90 7.48 24.90 -12.03
CA GLU A 90 6.43 24.45 -12.95
C GLU A 90 6.47 22.93 -13.24
N ILE A 91 7.33 22.16 -12.57
CA ILE A 91 7.38 20.70 -12.69
C ILE A 91 6.01 20.08 -12.35
N LYS A 92 5.54 19.24 -13.28
CA LYS A 92 4.34 18.41 -13.18
C LYS A 92 4.68 16.95 -12.96
N ASP A 93 5.77 16.47 -13.54
CA ASP A 93 6.16 15.07 -13.51
C ASP A 93 7.61 14.94 -13.06
N PHE A 94 7.85 14.11 -12.03
CA PHE A 94 9.17 13.85 -11.48
C PHE A 94 9.44 12.35 -11.50
N THR A 95 10.55 11.97 -12.14
CA THR A 95 11.02 10.59 -12.23
C THR A 95 12.44 10.51 -11.68
N TYR A 96 12.68 9.61 -10.74
CA TYR A 96 14.01 9.27 -10.24
C TYR A 96 14.22 7.76 -10.29
N GLN A 97 15.25 7.32 -10.99
CA GLN A 97 15.64 5.93 -11.15
C GLN A 97 17.11 5.75 -10.79
N ALA A 98 17.34 5.06 -9.68
CA ALA A 98 18.67 4.70 -9.20
C ALA A 98 18.74 3.19 -8.99
N TYR A 99 19.74 2.58 -9.62
CA TYR A 99 19.99 1.15 -9.56
C TYR A 99 21.37 0.91 -8.94
N ASP A 100 21.54 -0.22 -8.25
CA ASP A 100 22.84 -0.61 -7.71
C ASP A 100 23.76 -1.10 -8.85
N ALA A 101 24.97 -0.57 -8.90
CA ALA A 101 26.07 -0.86 -9.79
C ALA A 101 26.61 -2.27 -9.64
N SER A 102 26.30 -2.93 -8.51
CA SER A 102 26.69 -4.32 -8.27
C SER A 102 25.83 -5.35 -9.04
N GLY A 103 24.67 -4.94 -9.58
CA GLY A 103 23.76 -5.84 -10.26
C GLY A 103 24.04 -5.96 -11.76
N ASP A 104 24.15 -7.19 -12.27
CA ASP A 104 24.16 -7.51 -13.71
C ASP A 104 22.73 -7.31 -14.29
N TYR A 105 22.27 -6.06 -14.29
CA TYR A 105 21.05 -5.65 -14.96
C TYR A 105 21.39 -5.50 -16.44
N GLY A 106 21.28 -6.61 -17.18
CA GLY A 106 21.77 -6.87 -18.54
C GLY A 106 21.33 -5.94 -19.69
N ARG A 107 21.13 -4.64 -19.46
CA ARG A 107 20.96 -3.56 -20.44
C ARG A 107 21.55 -2.20 -20.02
N HIS A 108 21.92 -1.98 -18.74
CA HIS A 108 22.44 -0.69 -18.28
C HIS A 108 23.75 -0.92 -17.51
N LYS A 109 24.89 -0.54 -18.11
CA LYS A 109 26.15 -0.46 -17.38
C LYS A 109 26.07 0.71 -16.40
N ILE A 110 25.93 0.42 -15.12
CA ILE A 110 25.99 1.44 -14.07
C ILE A 110 27.45 1.50 -13.61
N TYR A 111 28.09 2.65 -13.79
CA TYR A 111 29.50 2.82 -13.44
C TYR A 111 29.68 3.23 -11.97
N GLU A 112 28.71 3.98 -11.44
CA GLU A 112 28.69 4.48 -10.07
C GLU A 112 27.25 4.59 -9.53
N ASN A 113 27.05 4.30 -8.24
CA ASN A 113 25.76 4.36 -7.57
C ASN A 113 25.33 5.80 -7.30
N SER A 114 24.05 6.11 -7.57
CA SER A 114 23.45 7.37 -7.10
C SER A 114 23.37 7.40 -5.58
N THR A 115 23.87 8.47 -4.97
CA THR A 115 24.01 8.64 -3.52
C THR A 115 23.04 9.64 -2.90
N VAL A 116 22.08 10.18 -3.66
CA VAL A 116 21.03 11.08 -3.12
C VAL A 116 20.39 10.47 -1.86
N GLU A 117 20.55 11.16 -0.73
CA GLU A 117 19.99 10.76 0.57
C GLU A 117 18.53 11.23 0.73
N GLU A 118 18.22 12.40 0.16
CA GLU A 118 16.92 13.05 0.26
C GLU A 118 16.44 13.60 -1.09
N ILE A 119 15.16 13.32 -1.39
CA ILE A 119 14.41 14.01 -2.44
C ILE A 119 13.42 14.95 -1.76
N ASP A 120 13.70 16.25 -1.79
CA ASP A 120 12.79 17.30 -1.32
C ASP A 120 12.14 18.03 -2.51
N LEU A 121 10.85 17.76 -2.71
CA LEU A 121 9.98 18.46 -3.67
C LEU A 121 8.87 19.22 -2.94
N SER A 122 9.08 19.57 -1.68
CA SER A 122 8.05 20.20 -0.89
C SER A 122 7.65 21.55 -1.48
N GLY A 123 6.33 21.80 -1.50
CA GLY A 123 5.77 23.04 -2.01
C GLY A 123 5.55 23.08 -3.53
N PHE A 124 5.99 22.08 -4.31
CA PHE A 124 5.79 22.04 -5.75
C PHE A 124 4.29 21.92 -6.09
N LYS A 125 3.67 23.07 -6.41
CA LYS A 125 2.21 23.20 -6.55
C LYS A 125 1.66 22.61 -7.83
N LYS A 126 2.50 22.44 -8.85
CA LYS A 126 2.12 21.89 -10.16
C LYS A 126 2.33 20.38 -10.25
N LEU A 127 3.16 19.82 -9.38
CA LEU A 127 3.51 18.40 -9.33
C LEU A 127 2.24 17.54 -9.30
N ASN A 128 2.12 16.66 -10.27
CA ASN A 128 0.99 15.79 -10.54
C ASN A 128 1.41 14.33 -10.29
N THR A 129 2.56 13.92 -10.81
CA THR A 129 3.08 12.57 -10.65
C THR A 129 4.50 12.59 -10.09
N VAL A 130 4.76 11.64 -9.19
CA VAL A 130 6.10 11.34 -8.67
C VAL A 130 6.32 9.84 -8.78
N TYR A 131 7.35 9.46 -9.52
CA TYR A 131 7.84 8.10 -9.65
C TYR A 131 9.27 8.03 -9.13
N ILE A 132 9.49 7.20 -8.11
CA ILE A 132 10.81 6.96 -7.52
C ILE A 132 11.06 5.47 -7.53
N GLN A 133 12.09 5.03 -8.24
CA GLN A 133 12.63 3.69 -8.16
C GLN A 133 14.07 3.78 -7.68
N SER A 134 14.32 3.39 -6.43
CA SER A 134 15.67 3.41 -5.87
C SER A 134 16.03 2.07 -5.26
N SER A 135 16.93 1.36 -5.92
CA SER A 135 17.55 0.14 -5.38
C SER A 135 18.88 0.41 -4.69
N THR A 136 19.21 1.68 -4.42
CA THR A 136 20.46 2.07 -3.75
C THR A 136 20.24 2.19 -2.23
N PRO A 137 21.29 1.98 -1.41
CA PRO A 137 21.20 2.08 0.05
C PRO A 137 21.03 3.52 0.58
N TYR A 138 21.09 4.54 -0.29
CA TYR A 138 21.28 5.92 0.14
C TYR A 138 19.98 6.70 0.32
N LEU A 139 18.99 6.53 -0.56
CA LEU A 139 17.75 7.32 -0.51
C LEU A 139 16.90 6.92 0.71
N GLN A 140 16.89 7.79 1.72
CA GLN A 140 16.18 7.58 2.99
C GLN A 140 14.94 8.46 3.11
N THR A 141 15.01 9.69 2.59
CA THR A 141 13.97 10.70 2.81
C THR A 141 13.31 11.12 1.50
N VAL A 142 11.98 11.14 1.50
CA VAL A 142 11.17 11.74 0.43
C VAL A 142 10.20 12.73 1.05
N ASN A 143 10.40 14.02 0.74
CA ASN A 143 9.59 15.12 1.24
C ASN A 143 8.75 15.73 0.11
N LEU A 144 7.43 15.49 0.15
CA LEU A 144 6.43 16.00 -0.80
C LEU A 144 5.42 16.91 -0.10
N LYS A 145 5.80 17.47 1.04
CA LYS A 145 4.90 18.31 1.84
C LYS A 145 4.32 19.43 0.98
N ASN A 146 3.02 19.64 1.09
CA ASN A 146 2.29 20.70 0.39
C ASN A 146 2.35 20.64 -1.16
N CYS A 147 2.63 19.47 -1.76
CA CYS A 147 2.43 19.21 -3.18
C CYS A 147 0.93 19.06 -3.47
N THR A 148 0.22 20.18 -3.47
CA THR A 148 -1.25 20.19 -3.44
C THR A 148 -1.91 19.64 -4.69
N ASN A 149 -1.22 19.58 -5.84
CA ASN A 149 -1.76 19.02 -7.08
C ASN A 149 -1.38 17.55 -7.30
N LEU A 150 -0.58 16.96 -6.40
CA LEU A 150 -0.09 15.59 -6.55
C LEU A 150 -1.27 14.63 -6.60
N LYS A 151 -1.37 13.83 -7.66
CA LYS A 151 -2.43 12.84 -7.89
C LYS A 151 -1.90 11.43 -7.71
N GLU A 152 -0.66 11.17 -8.12
CA GLU A 152 -0.06 9.83 -8.09
C GLU A 152 1.33 9.88 -7.47
N LEU A 153 1.56 8.97 -6.52
CA LEU A 153 2.87 8.73 -5.91
C LEU A 153 3.18 7.25 -6.00
N ASP A 154 4.29 6.93 -6.65
CA ASP A 154 4.89 5.60 -6.69
C ASP A 154 6.32 5.67 -6.16
N ILE A 155 6.60 4.92 -5.10
CA ILE A 155 7.95 4.76 -4.56
C ILE A 155 8.22 3.26 -4.46
N THR A 156 9.24 2.80 -5.18
CA THR A 156 9.71 1.43 -5.17
C THR A 156 11.17 1.37 -4.74
N GLY A 157 11.44 0.70 -3.62
CA GLY A 157 12.78 0.45 -3.12
C GLY A 157 13.37 -0.89 -3.58
N GLN A 158 14.53 -1.25 -3.04
CA GLN A 158 15.11 -2.58 -3.17
C GLN A 158 14.26 -3.62 -2.45
N VAL A 159 14.08 -4.79 -3.07
CA VAL A 159 13.36 -5.92 -2.47
C VAL A 159 13.94 -6.26 -1.09
N GLU A 160 13.06 -6.49 -0.11
CA GLU A 160 13.36 -6.81 1.29
C GLU A 160 14.03 -5.71 2.14
N ASP A 161 14.86 -4.85 1.54
CA ASP A 161 15.72 -3.89 2.28
C ASP A 161 15.52 -2.40 1.91
N GLY A 162 14.50 -2.05 1.12
CA GLY A 162 14.45 -0.71 0.53
C GLY A 162 14.46 0.44 1.55
N ASN A 163 15.18 1.51 1.20
CA ASN A 163 15.81 2.39 2.19
C ASN A 163 14.98 3.58 2.64
N VAL A 164 13.91 3.92 1.91
CA VAL A 164 13.05 5.06 2.25
C VAL A 164 12.33 4.78 3.57
N ASP A 165 12.75 5.47 4.63
CA ASP A 165 12.22 5.32 5.99
C ASP A 165 11.43 6.55 6.46
N LYS A 166 11.59 7.69 5.77
CA LYS A 166 10.89 8.95 6.00
C LYS A 166 10.15 9.39 4.74
N LEU A 167 8.82 9.38 4.83
CA LEU A 167 7.94 9.92 3.79
C LEU A 167 7.04 11.02 4.36
N ASN A 168 7.13 12.23 3.80
CA ASN A 168 6.27 13.34 4.18
C ASN A 168 5.35 13.76 3.04
N ILE A 169 4.07 13.38 3.14
CA ILE A 169 3.01 13.72 2.17
C ILE A 169 1.94 14.62 2.78
N LYS A 170 2.26 15.35 3.86
CA LYS A 170 1.30 16.26 4.50
C LYS A 170 0.90 17.36 3.52
N GLY A 171 -0.40 17.53 3.30
CA GLY A 171 -0.93 18.56 2.40
C GLY A 171 -1.10 18.13 0.94
N CYS A 172 -0.78 16.88 0.59
CA CYS A 172 -1.07 16.29 -0.73
C CYS A 172 -2.56 15.91 -0.88
N SER A 173 -3.47 16.85 -0.62
CA SER A 173 -4.92 16.58 -0.49
C SER A 173 -5.61 16.10 -1.78
N ASN A 174 -4.97 16.27 -2.94
CA ASN A 174 -5.45 15.77 -4.23
C ASN A 174 -4.93 14.38 -4.60
N LEU A 175 -4.16 13.71 -3.73
CA LEU A 175 -3.61 12.38 -3.99
C LEU A 175 -4.75 11.38 -4.20
N GLN A 176 -4.66 10.62 -5.29
CA GLN A 176 -5.67 9.64 -5.74
C GLN A 176 -5.16 8.21 -5.62
N LYS A 177 -3.86 8.02 -5.89
CA LYS A 177 -3.19 6.73 -5.87
C LYS A 177 -1.88 6.82 -5.10
N LEU A 178 -1.65 5.84 -4.23
CA LEU A 178 -0.42 5.69 -3.45
C LEU A 178 0.09 4.27 -3.58
N THR A 179 1.24 4.11 -4.23
CA THR A 179 1.99 2.86 -4.31
C THR A 179 3.29 3.03 -3.55
N LEU A 180 3.51 2.18 -2.55
CA LEU A 180 4.73 2.15 -1.76
C LEU A 180 5.22 0.71 -1.72
N SER A 181 6.26 0.38 -2.47
CA SER A 181 6.75 -0.99 -2.64
C SER A 181 8.17 -1.11 -2.10
N TYR A 182 8.40 -2.08 -1.22
CA TYR A 182 9.71 -2.34 -0.63
C TYR A 182 10.34 -1.09 -0.01
N ILE A 183 9.65 -0.49 0.96
CA ILE A 183 10.16 0.66 1.71
C ILE A 183 10.21 0.34 3.21
N ASN A 184 11.02 1.10 3.97
CA ASN A 184 11.28 0.85 5.39
C ASN A 184 10.53 1.80 6.33
N ILE A 185 9.44 2.42 5.88
CA ILE A 185 8.65 3.30 6.74
C ILE A 185 8.04 2.52 7.91
N LYS A 186 8.29 2.98 9.14
CA LYS A 186 7.69 2.38 10.36
C LYS A 186 6.27 2.86 10.61
N THR A 187 5.97 4.11 10.26
CA THR A 187 4.66 4.73 10.51
C THR A 187 4.22 5.54 9.31
N LEU A 188 3.03 5.24 8.80
CA LEU A 188 2.38 6.04 7.77
C LEU A 188 1.09 6.66 8.30
N LYS A 189 1.00 7.99 8.20
CA LYS A 189 -0.22 8.74 8.56
C LYS A 189 -0.77 9.40 7.31
N LEU A 190 -1.83 8.82 6.78
CA LEU A 190 -2.69 9.40 5.76
C LEU A 190 -3.79 10.16 6.49
N THR A 191 -3.89 11.46 6.25
CA THR A 191 -4.84 12.33 6.97
C THR A 191 -5.36 13.38 6.01
N ASP A 192 -6.69 13.54 5.95
CA ASP A 192 -7.38 14.48 5.07
C ASP A 192 -7.14 14.24 3.57
N MET A 193 -6.93 12.96 3.20
CA MET A 193 -6.75 12.51 1.81
C MET A 193 -8.11 12.20 1.17
N ASN A 194 -8.87 13.26 0.86
CA ASN A 194 -10.26 13.15 0.43
C ASN A 194 -10.46 12.52 -0.96
N LYS A 195 -9.41 12.46 -1.78
CA LYS A 195 -9.45 11.88 -3.14
C LYS A 195 -8.74 10.53 -3.27
N LEU A 196 -8.06 10.07 -2.20
CA LEU A 196 -7.26 8.85 -2.23
C LEU A 196 -8.18 7.64 -2.31
N ALA A 197 -8.13 6.92 -3.44
CA ALA A 197 -9.01 5.80 -3.75
C ALA A 197 -8.30 4.44 -3.62
N ASP A 198 -7.05 4.39 -4.08
CA ASP A 198 -6.25 3.17 -4.20
C ASP A 198 -4.94 3.30 -3.43
N VAL A 199 -4.72 2.38 -2.49
CA VAL A 199 -3.52 2.36 -1.65
C VAL A 199 -2.93 0.95 -1.65
N TYR A 200 -1.68 0.87 -2.10
CA TYR A 200 -0.87 -0.34 -2.07
C TYR A 200 0.41 -0.08 -1.29
N ILE A 201 0.63 -0.84 -0.24
CA ILE A 201 1.80 -0.72 0.63
C ILE A 201 2.42 -2.09 0.83
N LEU A 202 3.68 -2.23 0.47
CA LEU A 202 4.56 -3.34 0.80
C LEU A 202 5.75 -2.77 1.58
N ALA A 203 5.65 -2.81 2.90
CA ALA A 203 6.62 -2.22 3.82
C ALA A 203 6.83 -3.16 5.00
N LYS A 204 7.81 -4.07 4.90
CA LYS A 204 7.98 -5.22 5.81
C LYS A 204 8.11 -4.84 7.28
N HIS A 205 8.63 -3.64 7.56
CA HIS A 205 8.85 -3.15 8.91
C HIS A 205 7.82 -2.11 9.39
N MET A 206 6.76 -1.83 8.62
CA MET A 206 5.72 -0.90 9.04
C MET A 206 4.96 -1.39 10.29
N GLU A 207 4.94 -0.58 11.34
CA GLU A 207 4.28 -0.91 12.61
C GLU A 207 2.89 -0.28 12.71
N THR A 208 2.70 0.90 12.10
CA THR A 208 1.46 1.67 12.19
C THR A 208 1.03 2.23 10.84
N LEU A 209 -0.20 1.92 10.46
CA LEU A 209 -0.91 2.61 9.38
C LEU A 209 -2.13 3.34 9.94
N ASN A 210 -2.23 4.64 9.64
CA ASN A 210 -3.38 5.46 10.00
C ASN A 210 -3.99 6.08 8.74
N ILE A 211 -5.27 5.78 8.49
CA ILE A 211 -6.04 6.26 7.32
C ILE A 211 -7.28 7.09 7.72
N LYS A 212 -7.23 7.77 8.86
CA LYS A 212 -8.35 8.61 9.32
C LYS A 212 -8.65 9.72 8.31
N ARG A 213 -9.94 9.98 8.07
CA ARG A 213 -10.42 11.03 7.15
C ARG A 213 -9.89 10.84 5.72
N CYS A 214 -9.97 9.59 5.25
CA CYS A 214 -9.69 9.21 3.87
C CYS A 214 -10.95 8.56 3.26
N PRO A 215 -12.05 9.32 3.09
CA PRO A 215 -13.37 8.78 2.78
C PRO A 215 -13.52 8.19 1.37
N ALA A 216 -12.56 8.46 0.48
CA ALA A 216 -12.57 7.96 -0.90
C ALA A 216 -11.92 6.57 -1.06
N ILE A 217 -11.19 6.05 -0.06
CA ILE A 217 -10.48 4.77 -0.19
C ILE A 217 -11.50 3.66 -0.46
N ARG A 218 -11.32 2.98 -1.60
CA ARG A 218 -12.12 1.81 -2.02
C ARG A 218 -11.33 0.52 -1.89
N SER A 219 -10.04 0.57 -2.21
CA SER A 219 -9.12 -0.57 -2.18
C SER A 219 -7.90 -0.24 -1.33
N LEU A 220 -7.62 -1.10 -0.35
CA LEU A 220 -6.44 -1.01 0.50
C LEU A 220 -5.74 -2.36 0.60
N CYS A 221 -4.50 -2.41 0.14
CA CYS A 221 -3.60 -3.54 0.32
C CYS A 221 -2.41 -3.11 1.17
N VAL A 222 -2.17 -3.85 2.25
CA VAL A 222 -1.03 -3.63 3.14
C VAL A 222 -0.36 -4.97 3.40
N ASP A 223 0.90 -5.06 3.02
CA ASP A 223 1.79 -6.17 3.36
C ASP A 223 2.89 -5.62 4.27
N SER A 224 2.83 -6.03 5.52
CA SER A 224 3.84 -5.71 6.51
C SER A 224 3.85 -6.74 7.63
N ASP A 225 4.97 -7.45 7.73
CA ASP A 225 5.17 -8.46 8.77
C ASP A 225 4.98 -7.87 10.18
N ARG A 226 5.35 -6.59 10.40
CA ARG A 226 5.34 -5.92 11.71
C ARG A 226 4.14 -5.02 11.98
N LEU A 227 3.10 -5.01 11.15
CA LEU A 227 1.94 -4.12 11.37
C LEU A 227 1.20 -4.47 12.67
N ILE A 228 1.37 -3.64 13.69
CA ILE A 228 0.71 -3.79 15.00
C ILE A 228 -0.59 -2.98 15.03
N SER A 229 -0.60 -1.80 14.42
CA SER A 229 -1.70 -0.84 14.54
C SER A 229 -2.26 -0.39 13.20
N PHE A 230 -3.49 -0.84 12.91
CA PHE A 230 -4.29 -0.32 11.80
C PHE A 230 -5.39 0.60 12.33
N LYS A 231 -5.21 1.91 12.12
CA LYS A 231 -6.13 2.95 12.59
C LYS A 231 -6.95 3.49 11.43
N GLN A 232 -8.27 3.40 11.54
CA GLN A 232 -9.20 3.96 10.56
C GLN A 232 -10.35 4.72 11.23
N LYS A 233 -10.81 5.77 10.54
CA LYS A 233 -12.02 6.55 10.88
C LYS A 233 -12.48 7.23 9.59
N ASP A 234 -13.79 7.28 9.36
CA ASP A 234 -14.41 7.94 8.22
C ASP A 234 -13.95 7.31 6.87
N THR A 235 -14.01 5.97 6.81
CA THR A 235 -13.57 5.10 5.70
C THR A 235 -14.72 4.21 5.20
N ASP A 236 -15.93 4.76 5.16
CA ASP A 236 -17.17 4.00 4.93
C ASP A 236 -17.30 3.44 3.50
N LYS A 237 -16.48 3.95 2.54
CA LYS A 237 -16.43 3.48 1.15
C LYS A 237 -15.44 2.32 0.91
N LEU A 238 -14.72 1.85 1.93
CA LEU A 238 -13.80 0.73 1.78
C LEU A 238 -14.54 -0.54 1.34
N GLU A 239 -14.23 -1.05 0.15
CA GLU A 239 -14.85 -2.23 -0.47
C GLU A 239 -13.92 -3.44 -0.38
N ASP A 240 -12.62 -3.24 -0.58
CA ASP A 240 -11.62 -4.29 -0.63
C ASP A 240 -10.49 -3.99 0.38
N LEU A 241 -10.32 -4.88 1.36
CA LEU A 241 -9.26 -4.79 2.36
C LEU A 241 -8.42 -6.07 2.35
N SER A 242 -7.13 -5.92 2.09
CA SER A 242 -6.13 -6.97 2.23
C SER A 242 -5.05 -6.53 3.21
N ILE A 243 -4.87 -7.30 4.28
CA ILE A 243 -3.79 -7.10 5.23
C ILE A 243 -3.01 -8.42 5.38
N LEU A 244 -1.73 -8.38 5.06
CA LEU A 244 -0.75 -9.38 5.46
C LEU A 244 0.06 -8.79 6.62
N SER A 245 0.01 -9.45 7.77
CA SER A 245 0.81 -9.06 8.92
C SER A 245 0.96 -10.21 9.90
N LYS A 246 2.15 -10.38 10.47
CA LYS A 246 2.45 -11.38 11.50
C LYS A 246 2.33 -10.81 12.92
N SER A 247 1.98 -9.53 13.08
CA SER A 247 1.93 -8.85 14.39
C SER A 247 0.58 -8.19 14.69
N LEU A 248 -0.36 -8.19 13.73
CA LEU A 248 -1.65 -7.55 13.91
C LEU A 248 -2.56 -8.37 14.85
N LYS A 249 -2.83 -7.84 16.05
CA LYS A 249 -3.64 -8.53 17.07
C LYS A 249 -5.13 -8.21 17.03
N THR A 250 -5.50 -7.04 16.49
CA THR A 250 -6.91 -6.63 16.38
C THR A 250 -7.18 -5.86 15.10
N VAL A 251 -8.41 -5.95 14.60
CA VAL A 251 -8.90 -5.16 13.48
C VAL A 251 -10.34 -4.72 13.75
N ASN A 252 -10.59 -3.41 13.73
CA ASN A 252 -11.94 -2.88 13.93
C ASN A 252 -12.58 -2.56 12.58
N LEU A 253 -13.56 -3.38 12.17
CA LEU A 253 -14.27 -3.24 10.90
C LEU A 253 -15.72 -2.73 11.06
N ARG A 254 -16.08 -2.21 12.24
CA ARG A 254 -17.47 -1.85 12.58
C ARG A 254 -18.11 -0.86 11.60
N LYS A 255 -17.32 0.05 11.02
CA LYS A 255 -17.79 1.14 10.15
C LYS A 255 -17.69 0.82 8.65
N ASN A 256 -16.99 -0.24 8.26
CA ASN A 256 -16.80 -0.58 6.85
C ASN A 256 -18.04 -1.30 6.27
N HIS A 257 -19.20 -0.63 6.25
CA HIS A 257 -20.46 -1.20 5.78
C HIS A 257 -20.44 -1.56 4.28
N SER A 258 -19.56 -0.92 3.51
CA SER A 258 -19.36 -1.16 2.08
C SER A 258 -18.45 -2.35 1.76
N LEU A 259 -17.80 -2.95 2.77
CA LEU A 259 -16.80 -4.00 2.58
C LEU A 259 -17.39 -5.24 1.89
N LYS A 260 -16.82 -5.60 0.73
CA LYS A 260 -17.16 -6.75 -0.11
C LYS A 260 -16.11 -7.85 -0.02
N LYS A 261 -14.83 -7.50 0.08
CA LYS A 261 -13.72 -8.46 0.15
C LYS A 261 -12.83 -8.17 1.36
N LEU A 262 -12.60 -9.19 2.17
CA LEU A 262 -11.71 -9.12 3.32
C LEU A 262 -10.71 -10.26 3.23
N TYR A 263 -9.42 -9.92 3.16
CA TYR A 263 -8.32 -10.86 3.17
C TYR A 263 -7.39 -10.52 4.33
N LEU A 264 -7.23 -11.46 5.25
CA LEU A 264 -6.37 -11.33 6.41
C LEU A 264 -5.40 -12.52 6.42
N TYR A 265 -4.12 -12.22 6.19
CA TYR A 265 -3.05 -13.21 6.06
C TYR A 265 -2.07 -13.09 7.22
N MET A 266 -1.92 -14.17 7.97
CA MET A 266 -1.00 -14.32 9.09
C MET A 266 -1.25 -13.46 10.35
N PRO A 267 -2.37 -12.73 10.56
CA PRO A 267 -2.45 -11.90 11.75
C PRO A 267 -2.67 -12.75 13.01
N GLU A 268 -2.13 -12.26 14.12
CA GLU A 268 -2.32 -12.85 15.46
C GLU A 268 -3.72 -12.55 16.04
N LEU A 269 -4.75 -12.45 15.18
CA LEU A 269 -6.13 -12.23 15.60
C LEU A 269 -6.63 -13.42 16.41
N THR A 270 -7.10 -13.17 17.62
CA THR A 270 -7.84 -14.15 18.44
C THR A 270 -9.35 -14.10 18.21
N SER A 271 -9.85 -12.99 17.66
CA SER A 271 -11.25 -12.79 17.32
C SER A 271 -11.40 -11.89 16.08
N LEU A 272 -12.51 -12.08 15.37
CA LEU A 272 -12.88 -11.23 14.25
C LEU A 272 -14.39 -10.95 14.28
N ASN A 273 -14.76 -9.67 14.27
CA ASN A 273 -16.15 -9.25 14.24
C ASN A 273 -16.51 -8.61 12.89
N VAL A 274 -17.28 -9.33 12.09
CA VAL A 274 -17.77 -8.88 10.77
C VAL A 274 -19.28 -8.64 10.72
N LYS A 275 -19.95 -8.50 11.87
CA LYS A 275 -21.42 -8.44 11.94
C LYS A 275 -22.05 -7.26 11.18
N ASN A 276 -21.30 -6.16 11.02
CA ASN A 276 -21.77 -4.95 10.34
C ASN A 276 -21.43 -4.94 8.84
N ASN A 277 -20.58 -5.85 8.37
CA ASN A 277 -20.11 -5.91 6.99
C ASN A 277 -21.08 -6.75 6.14
N LYS A 278 -22.34 -6.31 6.05
CA LYS A 278 -23.45 -7.06 5.42
C LYS A 278 -23.27 -7.26 3.90
N ARG A 279 -22.40 -6.47 3.27
CA ARG A 279 -22.06 -6.56 1.84
C ARG A 279 -20.91 -7.54 1.55
N LEU A 280 -20.35 -8.20 2.56
CA LEU A 280 -19.22 -9.10 2.38
C LEU A 280 -19.58 -10.30 1.48
N GLU A 281 -18.79 -10.50 0.42
CA GLU A 281 -18.92 -11.54 -0.59
C GLU A 281 -17.79 -12.56 -0.51
N LYS A 282 -16.58 -12.11 -0.15
CA LYS A 282 -15.38 -12.94 -0.01
C LYS A 282 -14.70 -12.67 1.32
N LEU A 283 -14.46 -13.74 2.06
CA LEU A 283 -13.69 -13.72 3.30
C LEU A 283 -12.55 -14.74 3.21
N THR A 284 -11.32 -14.28 3.41
CA THR A 284 -10.16 -15.14 3.61
C THR A 284 -9.51 -14.82 4.94
N LEU A 285 -9.42 -15.83 5.79
CA LEU A 285 -8.54 -15.89 6.95
C LEU A 285 -7.51 -16.98 6.67
N PHE A 286 -6.24 -16.65 6.71
CA PHE A 286 -5.16 -17.59 6.50
C PHE A 286 -4.15 -17.46 7.61
N ASN A 287 -3.80 -18.57 8.25
CA ASN A 287 -2.82 -18.58 9.34
C ASN A 287 -3.19 -17.60 10.46
N THR A 288 -4.35 -17.82 11.09
CA THR A 288 -4.86 -16.94 12.17
C THR A 288 -5.15 -17.74 13.44
N ASN A 289 -5.35 -17.04 14.56
CA ASN A 289 -5.68 -17.64 15.85
C ASN A 289 -7.15 -17.45 16.27
N VAL A 290 -8.04 -17.17 15.30
CA VAL A 290 -9.46 -16.94 15.57
C VAL A 290 -10.12 -18.22 16.07
N SER A 291 -10.71 -18.18 17.27
CA SER A 291 -11.29 -19.37 17.91
C SER A 291 -12.73 -19.67 17.49
N SER A 292 -13.50 -18.64 17.16
CA SER A 292 -14.88 -18.74 16.69
C SER A 292 -15.16 -17.67 15.63
N LEU A 293 -16.01 -18.00 14.67
CA LEU A 293 -16.38 -17.10 13.58
C LEU A 293 -17.89 -17.14 13.30
N ASP A 294 -18.56 -16.02 13.57
CA ASP A 294 -19.99 -15.85 13.31
C ASP A 294 -20.24 -15.05 12.03
N LEU A 295 -20.76 -15.72 11.00
CA LEU A 295 -21.05 -15.13 9.69
C LEU A 295 -22.55 -15.00 9.41
N ARG A 296 -23.41 -15.13 10.43
CA ARG A 296 -24.88 -15.09 10.25
C ARG A 296 -25.41 -13.76 9.71
N ASN A 297 -24.64 -12.67 9.82
CA ASN A 297 -25.00 -11.36 9.28
C ASN A 297 -24.50 -11.13 7.84
N ASN A 298 -23.62 -11.99 7.32
CA ASN A 298 -22.93 -11.82 6.05
C ASN A 298 -23.62 -12.64 4.94
N LYS A 299 -24.91 -12.39 4.73
CA LYS A 299 -25.79 -13.18 3.83
C LYS A 299 -25.34 -13.19 2.35
N ASN A 300 -24.47 -12.27 1.96
CA ASN A 300 -23.95 -12.15 0.60
C ASN A 300 -22.67 -12.97 0.35
N LEU A 301 -22.14 -13.67 1.35
CA LEU A 301 -20.93 -14.48 1.19
C LEU A 301 -21.09 -15.56 0.12
N ILE A 302 -20.17 -15.55 -0.83
CA ILE A 302 -20.02 -16.52 -1.93
C ILE A 302 -18.82 -17.43 -1.66
N LYS A 303 -17.75 -16.90 -1.04
CA LYS A 303 -16.51 -17.61 -0.73
C LYS A 303 -16.08 -17.34 0.72
N VAL A 304 -15.84 -18.40 1.48
CA VAL A 304 -15.26 -18.35 2.83
C VAL A 304 -14.08 -19.31 2.89
N HIS A 305 -12.88 -18.76 3.04
CA HIS A 305 -11.63 -19.50 3.13
C HIS A 305 -10.99 -19.22 4.50
N CYS A 306 -11.06 -20.17 5.42
CA CYS A 306 -10.46 -20.10 6.76
C CYS A 306 -9.45 -21.23 6.90
N ARG A 307 -8.26 -21.08 6.31
CA ARG A 307 -7.25 -22.14 6.23
C ARG A 307 -6.15 -21.91 7.27
N GLN A 308 -5.53 -23.00 7.73
CA GLN A 308 -4.46 -22.93 8.74
C GLN A 308 -4.89 -22.08 9.94
N THR A 309 -6.10 -22.33 10.46
CA THR A 309 -6.62 -21.62 11.63
C THR A 309 -6.92 -22.66 12.69
N PRO A 310 -5.88 -23.25 13.32
CA PRO A 310 -6.04 -24.42 14.20
C PRO A 310 -6.89 -24.12 15.44
N ALA A 311 -6.95 -22.85 15.88
CA ALA A 311 -7.77 -22.43 17.00
C ALA A 311 -9.28 -22.42 16.69
N LEU A 312 -9.69 -22.39 15.41
CA LEU A 312 -11.09 -22.25 15.00
C LEU A 312 -11.89 -23.51 15.33
N LYS A 313 -12.74 -23.43 16.36
CA LYS A 313 -13.58 -24.53 16.84
C LYS A 313 -15.07 -24.33 16.56
N GLU A 314 -15.50 -23.12 16.23
CA GLU A 314 -16.89 -22.80 15.90
C GLU A 314 -16.99 -21.92 14.65
N LEU A 315 -17.85 -22.33 13.70
CA LEU A 315 -18.12 -21.59 12.48
C LEU A 315 -19.63 -21.57 12.19
N ARG A 316 -20.23 -20.38 12.21
CA ARG A 316 -21.68 -20.20 12.01
C ARG A 316 -22.01 -19.64 10.63
N LEU A 317 -22.62 -20.47 9.79
CA LEU A 317 -22.85 -20.21 8.36
C LEU A 317 -24.32 -20.29 7.95
N GLU A 318 -25.26 -20.43 8.89
CA GLU A 318 -26.64 -20.84 8.63
C GLU A 318 -27.45 -19.82 7.80
N LYS A 319 -26.98 -18.58 7.72
CA LYS A 319 -27.58 -17.50 6.93
C LYS A 319 -26.81 -17.19 5.64
N CYS A 320 -25.66 -17.84 5.40
CA CYS A 320 -24.85 -17.67 4.20
C CYS A 320 -25.40 -18.52 3.02
N THR A 321 -26.64 -18.29 2.62
CA THR A 321 -27.36 -19.13 1.64
C THR A 321 -26.81 -19.00 0.20
N LYS A 322 -26.04 -17.95 -0.09
CA LYS A 322 -25.33 -17.73 -1.36
C LYS A 322 -23.96 -18.41 -1.44
N LEU A 323 -23.49 -19.05 -0.35
CA LEU A 323 -22.16 -19.63 -0.26
C LEU A 323 -21.96 -20.74 -1.31
N LYS A 324 -20.92 -20.62 -2.13
CA LYS A 324 -20.54 -21.59 -3.18
C LYS A 324 -19.24 -22.32 -2.88
N ASN A 325 -18.32 -21.70 -2.14
CA ASN A 325 -17.00 -22.26 -1.89
C ASN A 325 -16.62 -22.08 -0.41
N LEU A 326 -16.47 -23.20 0.28
CA LEU A 326 -16.04 -23.26 1.68
C LEU A 326 -14.72 -24.02 1.78
N ARG A 327 -13.72 -23.39 2.37
CA ARG A 327 -12.39 -23.95 2.63
C ARG A 327 -12.07 -23.73 4.09
N ILE A 328 -11.91 -24.81 4.84
CA ILE A 328 -11.63 -24.83 6.28
C ILE A 328 -10.51 -25.83 6.60
N GLU A 329 -9.60 -26.07 5.64
CA GLU A 329 -8.46 -26.96 5.82
C GLU A 329 -7.59 -26.51 7.02
N ASP A 330 -7.08 -27.48 7.78
CA ASP A 330 -6.19 -27.24 8.92
C ASP A 330 -6.86 -26.33 9.98
N THR A 331 -8.08 -26.67 10.39
CA THR A 331 -8.83 -25.99 11.46
C THR A 331 -9.20 -26.94 12.60
N GLY A 332 -9.46 -26.39 13.77
CA GLY A 332 -9.90 -27.13 14.96
C GLY A 332 -11.38 -27.54 14.97
N LEU A 333 -12.07 -27.44 13.83
CA LEU A 333 -13.51 -27.69 13.74
C LEU A 333 -13.81 -29.19 13.91
N SER A 334 -14.54 -29.56 14.96
CA SER A 334 -15.02 -30.93 15.17
C SER A 334 -16.43 -31.18 14.62
N ARG A 335 -17.15 -30.11 14.28
CA ARG A 335 -18.50 -30.14 13.72
C ARG A 335 -18.65 -29.07 12.65
N LEU A 336 -19.37 -29.39 11.59
CA LEU A 336 -19.71 -28.45 10.53
C LEU A 336 -21.19 -28.59 10.16
N ASN A 337 -21.93 -27.48 10.22
CA ASN A 337 -23.32 -27.43 9.79
C ASN A 337 -23.46 -26.63 8.48
N VAL A 338 -23.68 -27.34 7.39
CA VAL A 338 -23.88 -26.76 6.04
C VAL A 338 -25.31 -26.94 5.49
N LYS A 339 -26.27 -27.31 6.36
CA LYS A 339 -27.66 -27.66 5.98
C LYS A 339 -28.36 -26.55 5.17
N LYS A 340 -28.04 -25.28 5.46
CA LYS A 340 -28.67 -24.10 4.82
C LYS A 340 -27.86 -23.59 3.61
N ASN A 341 -26.65 -24.08 3.39
CA ASN A 341 -25.76 -23.66 2.30
C ASN A 341 -26.02 -24.50 1.05
N ARG A 342 -27.27 -24.52 0.57
CA ARG A 342 -27.74 -25.38 -0.55
C ARG A 342 -27.04 -25.09 -1.88
N ASN A 343 -26.42 -23.92 -2.03
CA ASN A 343 -25.67 -23.52 -3.22
C ASN A 343 -24.18 -23.89 -3.17
N LEU A 344 -23.75 -24.64 -2.15
CA LEU A 344 -22.35 -25.04 -2.00
C LEU A 344 -21.93 -25.93 -3.17
N LEU A 345 -20.86 -25.54 -3.86
CA LEU A 345 -20.28 -26.26 -5.01
C LEU A 345 -18.99 -26.98 -4.62
N ARG A 346 -18.21 -26.39 -3.70
CA ARG A 346 -16.92 -26.91 -3.27
C ARG A 346 -16.80 -26.82 -1.75
N LEU A 347 -16.45 -27.93 -1.12
CA LEU A 347 -16.13 -28.04 0.30
C LEU A 347 -14.74 -28.65 0.46
N ARG A 348 -13.84 -27.96 1.17
CA ARG A 348 -12.58 -28.53 1.64
C ARG A 348 -12.51 -28.40 3.16
N CYS A 349 -12.36 -29.52 3.83
CA CYS A 349 -12.23 -29.63 5.28
C CYS A 349 -11.15 -30.65 5.65
N GLU A 350 -10.09 -30.70 4.84
CA GLU A 350 -8.92 -31.54 5.06
C GLU A 350 -8.27 -31.22 6.41
N ASN A 351 -7.74 -32.23 7.10
CA ASN A 351 -7.05 -32.09 8.38
C ASN A 351 -7.89 -31.36 9.44
N THR A 352 -9.13 -31.80 9.63
CA THR A 352 -10.04 -31.28 10.67
C THR A 352 -10.56 -32.43 11.55
N PRO A 353 -10.79 -32.23 12.85
CA PRO A 353 -11.31 -33.29 13.72
C PRO A 353 -12.80 -33.61 13.52
N ILE A 354 -13.38 -33.30 12.35
CA ILE A 354 -14.78 -33.57 12.02
C ILE A 354 -15.01 -35.08 11.97
N SER A 355 -15.99 -35.57 12.76
CA SER A 355 -16.35 -37.00 12.78
C SER A 355 -17.66 -37.34 12.08
N LYS A 356 -18.52 -36.34 11.84
CA LYS A 356 -19.80 -36.49 11.13
C LYS A 356 -20.03 -35.31 10.21
N LEU A 357 -20.40 -35.60 8.97
CA LEU A 357 -20.68 -34.58 7.96
C LEU A 357 -22.00 -34.92 7.24
N ASN A 358 -23.01 -34.06 7.40
CA ASN A 358 -24.30 -34.23 6.75
C ASN A 358 -24.40 -33.32 5.52
N LEU A 359 -24.46 -33.93 4.33
CA LEU A 359 -24.51 -33.24 3.03
C LEU A 359 -25.84 -33.41 2.30
N LYS A 360 -26.88 -33.98 2.94
CA LYS A 360 -28.19 -34.28 2.31
C LYS A 360 -28.84 -33.08 1.60
N ASN A 361 -28.61 -31.85 2.08
CA ASN A 361 -29.19 -30.63 1.51
C ASN A 361 -28.26 -29.92 0.50
N ASN A 362 -27.04 -30.41 0.28
CA ASN A 362 -26.02 -29.78 -0.55
C ASN A 362 -26.04 -30.39 -1.95
N THR A 363 -27.22 -30.39 -2.59
CA THR A 363 -27.45 -31.10 -3.85
C THR A 363 -26.59 -30.63 -5.02
N LYS A 364 -26.11 -29.38 -4.96
CA LYS A 364 -25.20 -28.80 -5.97
C LYS A 364 -23.71 -29.07 -5.71
N LEU A 365 -23.36 -29.80 -4.66
CA LEU A 365 -21.96 -30.04 -4.30
C LEU A 365 -21.26 -30.87 -5.38
N ARG A 366 -20.19 -30.33 -5.96
CA ARG A 366 -19.42 -30.95 -7.05
C ARG A 366 -18.04 -31.45 -6.62
N SER A 367 -17.44 -30.82 -5.61
CA SER A 367 -16.15 -31.23 -5.09
C SER A 367 -16.11 -31.23 -3.56
N LEU A 368 -15.60 -32.33 -3.01
CA LEU A 368 -15.39 -32.55 -1.58
C LEU A 368 -13.97 -33.03 -1.33
N ARG A 369 -13.25 -32.36 -0.43
CA ARG A 369 -12.00 -32.88 0.14
C ARG A 369 -12.11 -32.93 1.65
N CYS A 370 -12.01 -34.12 2.21
CA CYS A 370 -12.12 -34.41 3.64
C CYS A 370 -11.11 -35.48 4.09
N LYS A 371 -9.94 -35.54 3.45
CA LYS A 371 -8.79 -36.33 3.92
C LYS A 371 -8.28 -35.81 5.27
N GLY A 372 -7.76 -36.67 6.13
CA GLY A 372 -7.31 -36.32 7.47
C GLY A 372 -8.46 -35.90 8.39
N THR A 373 -9.67 -36.46 8.18
CA THR A 373 -10.80 -36.24 9.09
C THR A 373 -11.08 -37.48 9.95
N LYS A 374 -12.06 -37.41 10.84
CA LYS A 374 -12.52 -38.56 11.66
C LYS A 374 -13.84 -39.15 11.14
N ILE A 375 -14.19 -38.87 9.88
CA ILE A 375 -15.43 -39.33 9.26
C ILE A 375 -15.27 -40.83 8.92
N SER A 376 -16.19 -41.67 9.40
CA SER A 376 -16.20 -43.10 9.08
C SER A 376 -17.28 -43.51 8.06
N LYS A 377 -18.33 -42.68 7.92
CA LYS A 377 -19.44 -42.89 6.99
C LYS A 377 -19.79 -41.59 6.31
N LEU A 378 -19.99 -41.63 4.99
CA LEU A 378 -20.30 -40.46 4.17
C LEU A 378 -21.39 -40.79 3.16
N ASP A 379 -22.51 -40.08 3.25
CA ASP A 379 -23.60 -40.19 2.29
C ASP A 379 -23.54 -39.03 1.30
N LEU A 380 -23.24 -39.34 0.04
CA LEU A 380 -23.16 -38.41 -1.08
C LEU A 380 -24.29 -38.64 -2.10
N SER A 381 -25.21 -39.59 -1.87
CA SER A 381 -26.28 -39.97 -2.80
C SER A 381 -27.10 -38.79 -3.33
N ASN A 382 -27.31 -37.77 -2.51
CA ASN A 382 -28.08 -36.57 -2.83
C ASN A 382 -27.25 -35.42 -3.43
N THR A 383 -26.00 -35.66 -3.84
CA THR A 383 -25.09 -34.61 -4.34
C THR A 383 -24.81 -34.77 -5.85
N SER A 384 -24.27 -33.74 -6.50
CA SER A 384 -23.75 -33.82 -7.88
C SER A 384 -22.23 -33.97 -7.89
N ILE A 385 -21.68 -34.82 -7.01
CA ILE A 385 -20.24 -34.94 -6.78
C ILE A 385 -19.55 -35.50 -8.03
N ILE A 386 -18.44 -34.88 -8.43
CA ILE A 386 -17.58 -35.35 -9.53
C ILE A 386 -16.12 -35.52 -9.10
N ASN A 387 -15.74 -34.95 -7.95
CA ASN A 387 -14.39 -35.05 -7.41
C ASN A 387 -14.48 -35.16 -5.88
N VAL A 388 -14.10 -36.32 -5.36
CA VAL A 388 -14.05 -36.58 -3.92
C VAL A 388 -12.64 -37.00 -3.51
N SER A 389 -12.21 -36.58 -2.32
CA SER A 389 -11.02 -37.07 -1.65
C SER A 389 -11.35 -37.27 -0.17
N HIS A 390 -11.18 -38.49 0.33
CA HIS A 390 -11.37 -38.89 1.72
C HIS A 390 -10.28 -39.89 2.12
N ASP A 391 -10.18 -40.22 3.41
CA ASP A 391 -9.24 -41.24 3.90
C ASP A 391 -9.65 -42.65 3.48
N ASP A 392 -8.72 -43.60 3.53
CA ASP A 392 -9.01 -45.02 3.31
C ASP A 392 -9.91 -45.56 4.44
N GLY A 393 -10.79 -46.51 4.12
CA GLY A 393 -11.72 -47.12 5.08
C GLY A 393 -13.00 -46.34 5.38
N VAL A 394 -13.20 -45.16 4.77
CA VAL A 394 -14.48 -44.45 4.85
C VAL A 394 -15.53 -45.18 4.00
N SER A 395 -16.66 -45.57 4.61
CA SER A 395 -17.80 -46.12 3.89
C SER A 395 -18.58 -45.00 3.20
N VAL A 396 -18.61 -45.01 1.87
CA VAL A 396 -19.22 -43.95 1.05
C VAL A 396 -20.38 -44.48 0.22
N ILE A 397 -21.51 -43.75 0.23
CA ILE A 397 -22.63 -43.94 -0.69
C ILE A 397 -22.53 -42.85 -1.75
N TYR A 398 -22.34 -43.23 -3.01
CA TYR A 398 -22.24 -42.32 -4.14
C TYR A 398 -23.62 -42.04 -4.78
N PRO A 399 -23.78 -40.93 -5.54
CA PRO A 399 -24.92 -40.75 -6.42
C PRO A 399 -25.00 -41.88 -7.46
N GLU A 400 -26.21 -42.26 -7.85
CA GLU A 400 -26.47 -43.14 -8.99
C GLU A 400 -26.13 -42.47 -10.34
#